data_AF-A0AAW2B186-F1
#
_entry.id   AF-A0AAW2B186-F1
#
_cell.length_a   1.000
_cell.length_b   1.000
_cell.length_c   1.000
_cell.angle_alpha   90.00
_cell.angle_beta   90.00
_cell.angle_gamma   90.00
#
_symmetry.space_group_name_H-M   'P 1'
#
loop_
_entity.id
_entity.type
_entity.pdbx_description
1 polymer ?
#
loop_
_entity_poly.entity_id
_entity_poly.type
_entity_poly.pdbx_seq_one_letter_code
_entity_poly.pdbx_strand_id
1 'polypeptide(L)'
;MQRRVMNVVKRASTAAVWLGLRHSCTVGLWFWVSGQTVCYQNWAIDDSENCDSAVRSGAVQSGGDQRWISHPETDRLNFICSRY
;
A
#
# COMPACT_ATOMS: atom_id res chain seq x y z
N MET A 1 -9.40 -8.82 7.82
CA MET A 1 -8.89 -8.39 6.50
C MET A 1 -7.44 -8.81 6.26
N GLN A 2 -6.49 -8.40 7.11
CA GLN A 2 -5.05 -8.59 6.90
C GLN A 2 -4.61 -10.05 6.63
N ARG A 3 -5.12 -11.05 7.37
CA ARG A 3 -4.78 -12.47 7.12
C ARG A 3 -5.16 -12.96 5.72
N ARG A 4 -6.29 -12.49 5.16
CA ARG A 4 -6.71 -12.83 3.80
C ARG A 4 -5.79 -12.18 2.77
N VAL A 5 -5.46 -10.91 2.96
CA VAL A 5 -4.51 -10.18 2.12
C VAL A 5 -3.17 -10.91 2.10
N MET A 6 -2.60 -11.28 3.26
CA MET A 6 -1.34 -12.00 3.35
C MET A 6 -1.33 -13.32 2.55
N ASN A 7 -2.43 -14.09 2.56
CA ASN A 7 -2.53 -15.34 1.81
C ASN A 7 -2.58 -15.14 0.28
N VAL A 8 -3.21 -14.06 -0.17
CA VAL A 8 -3.29 -13.71 -1.61
C VAL A 8 -1.95 -13.18 -2.10
N VAL A 9 -1.34 -12.30 -1.31
CA VAL A 9 -0.11 -11.59 -1.64
C VAL A 9 1.09 -12.53 -1.80
N LYS A 10 1.16 -13.63 -1.02
CA LYS A 10 2.19 -14.68 -1.18
C LYS A 10 2.19 -15.37 -2.55
N ARG A 11 1.08 -15.30 -3.27
CA ARG A 11 0.91 -15.93 -4.59
C ARG A 11 1.09 -14.94 -5.74
N ALA A 12 1.40 -13.68 -5.44
CA ALA A 12 1.57 -12.66 -6.46
C ALA A 12 2.84 -12.89 -7.26
N SER A 13 2.79 -12.60 -8.56
CA SER A 13 3.93 -12.67 -9.48
C SER A 13 4.84 -11.44 -9.40
N THR A 14 4.39 -10.36 -8.78
CA THR A 14 5.13 -9.11 -8.57
C THR A 14 5.75 -9.08 -7.18
N ALA A 15 6.84 -8.34 -7.00
CA ALA A 15 7.55 -8.21 -5.71
C ALA A 15 6.70 -7.53 -4.62
N ALA A 16 5.71 -6.74 -5.04
CA ALA A 16 4.71 -6.13 -4.17
C ALA A 16 3.37 -6.08 -4.88
N VAL A 17 2.32 -5.81 -4.11
CA VAL A 17 0.94 -5.72 -4.58
C VAL A 17 0.30 -4.44 -4.07
N TRP A 18 -0.28 -3.66 -4.98
CA TRP A 18 -0.99 -2.43 -4.63
C TRP A 18 -2.15 -2.69 -3.69
N LEU A 19 -2.23 -1.84 -2.67
CA LEU A 19 -3.38 -1.68 -1.80
C LEU A 19 -4.17 -0.45 -2.25
N GLY A 20 -5.40 -0.31 -1.76
CA GLY A 20 -6.19 0.91 -1.96
C GLY A 20 -5.72 2.08 -1.10
N LEU A 21 -4.43 2.21 -0.82
CA LEU A 21 -3.88 3.17 0.14
C LEU A 21 -3.11 4.26 -0.62
N ARG A 22 -3.42 5.53 -0.37
CA ARG A 22 -2.82 6.68 -1.07
C ARG A 22 -2.30 7.71 -0.09
N HIS A 23 -1.18 8.35 -0.41
CA HIS A 23 -0.63 9.43 0.38
C HIS A 23 -1.07 10.80 -0.16
N SER A 24 -1.49 11.70 0.73
CA SER A 24 -1.73 13.09 0.40
C SER A 24 -0.63 13.96 0.96
N CYS A 25 0.27 14.44 0.09
CA CYS A 25 1.39 15.30 0.49
C CYS A 25 0.95 16.66 1.04
N THR A 26 -0.16 17.21 0.55
CA THR A 26 -0.68 18.50 1.04
C THR A 26 -1.16 18.44 2.48
N VAL A 27 -1.58 17.26 2.95
CA VAL A 27 -2.16 17.05 4.29
C VAL A 27 -1.30 16.11 5.15
N GLY A 28 -0.23 15.55 4.60
CA GLY A 28 0.70 14.65 5.28
C GLY A 28 0.07 13.36 5.82
N LEU A 29 -0.93 12.80 5.12
CA LEU A 29 -1.67 11.64 5.62
C LEU A 29 -1.93 10.56 4.57
N TRP A 30 -1.99 9.32 5.06
CA TRP A 30 -2.43 8.15 4.32
C TRP A 30 -3.94 7.93 4.47
N PHE A 31 -4.61 7.64 3.36
CA PHE A 31 -6.04 7.34 3.34
C PHE A 31 -6.36 6.16 2.44
N TRP A 32 -7.41 5.41 2.79
CA TRP A 32 -7.96 4.41 1.89
C TRP A 32 -8.80 5.09 0.81
N VAL A 33 -8.63 4.70 -0.44
CA VAL A 33 -9.41 5.22 -1.58
C VAL A 33 -10.91 4.91 -1.46
N SER A 34 -11.31 4.02 -0.56
CA SER A 34 -12.69 3.78 -0.17
C SER A 34 -13.28 4.82 0.80
N GLY A 35 -12.50 5.83 1.18
CA GLY A 35 -12.92 6.90 2.09
C GLY A 35 -12.82 6.55 3.58
N GLN A 36 -12.35 5.35 3.93
CA GLN A 36 -12.14 4.96 5.32
C GLN A 36 -10.79 5.47 5.84
N THR A 37 -10.75 5.87 7.12
CA THR A 37 -9.50 6.21 7.80
C THR A 37 -8.71 4.97 8.19
N VAL A 38 -7.39 5.10 8.24
CA VAL A 38 -6.48 3.97 8.52
C VAL A 38 -6.48 3.67 10.02
N CYS A 39 -7.27 2.68 10.46
CA CYS A 39 -7.28 2.24 11.87
C CYS A 39 -6.18 1.21 12.23
N TYR A 40 -5.52 0.64 11.22
CA TYR A 40 -4.46 -0.36 11.39
C TYR A 40 -3.33 -0.03 10.43
N GLN A 41 -2.09 -0.13 10.89
CA GLN A 41 -0.90 0.16 10.11
C GLN A 41 0.11 -0.98 10.25
N ASN A 42 0.80 -1.32 9.17
CA ASN A 42 1.82 -2.38 9.15
C ASN A 42 3.04 -2.00 8.29
N TRP A 43 3.46 -0.73 8.36
CA TRP A 43 4.57 -0.20 7.57
C TRP A 43 5.90 -0.91 7.85
N ALA A 44 6.69 -1.17 6.80
CA ALA A 44 8.06 -1.66 6.91
C ALA A 44 8.97 -0.53 7.40
N ILE A 45 8.87 0.60 6.72
CA ILE A 45 9.44 1.91 7.03
C ILE A 45 8.34 2.91 6.67
N ASP A 46 8.04 3.84 7.57
CA ASP A 46 7.14 4.94 7.27
C ASP A 46 7.92 6.03 6.54
N ASP A 47 7.74 6.09 5.22
CA ASP A 47 8.35 7.08 4.33
C ASP A 47 7.30 8.11 3.88
N SER A 48 6.35 8.44 4.77
CA SER A 48 5.29 9.44 4.52
C SER A 48 5.82 10.84 4.28
N GLU A 49 7.00 11.17 4.81
CA GLU A 49 7.61 12.50 4.66
C GLU A 49 8.27 12.70 3.29
N ASN A 50 8.53 11.62 2.54
CA ASN A 50 9.17 11.69 1.24
C ASN A 50 8.17 12.00 0.13
N CYS A 51 7.82 13.28 0.03
CA CYS A 51 6.99 13.86 -1.02
C CYS A 51 7.82 14.37 -2.19
N ASP A 52 8.71 13.53 -2.72
CA ASP A 52 9.28 13.75 -4.04
C ASP A 52 8.17 13.96 -5.08
N SER A 53 8.51 14.58 -6.22
CA SER A 53 7.56 14.98 -7.28
C SER A 53 6.59 13.89 -7.78
N ALA A 54 6.85 12.61 -7.49
CA ALA A 54 5.98 11.50 -7.84
C ALA A 54 4.97 11.20 -6.73
N VAL A 55 3.69 11.16 -7.11
CA VAL A 55 2.61 10.72 -6.21
C VAL A 55 2.89 9.30 -5.71
N ARG A 56 2.75 9.07 -4.40
CA ARG A 56 3.03 7.78 -3.76
C ARG A 56 1.75 7.06 -3.37
N SER A 57 1.76 5.76 -3.60
CA SER A 57 0.72 4.83 -3.18
C SER A 57 1.30 3.72 -2.29
N GLY A 58 0.44 3.10 -1.50
CA GLY A 58 0.80 2.03 -0.57
C GLY A 58 0.66 0.66 -1.23
N ALA A 59 1.68 -0.17 -1.07
CA ALA A 59 1.71 -1.56 -1.50
C ALA A 59 2.08 -2.47 -0.33
N VAL A 60 1.86 -3.77 -0.48
CA VAL A 60 2.31 -4.81 0.45
C VAL A 60 3.31 -5.73 -0.24
N GLN A 61 4.39 -6.07 0.45
CA GLN A 61 5.42 -6.98 -0.07
C GLN A 61 4.84 -8.38 -0.30
N SER A 62 5.14 -9.00 -1.45
CA SER A 62 4.70 -10.36 -1.78
C SER A 62 5.45 -11.44 -1.00
N GLY A 63 6.75 -11.21 -0.76
CA GLY A 63 7.61 -12.02 0.11
C GLY A 63 7.99 -11.32 1.42
N GLY A 64 8.88 -11.94 2.19
CA GLY A 64 9.39 -11.38 3.46
C GLY A 64 8.30 -11.25 4.54
N ASP A 65 8.36 -10.15 5.30
CA ASP A 65 7.47 -9.87 6.44
C ASP A 65 6.07 -9.37 6.03
N GLN A 66 5.81 -9.23 4.71
CA GLN A 66 4.53 -8.77 4.16
C GLN A 66 4.07 -7.43 4.77
N ARG A 67 5.04 -6.55 4.96
CA ARG A 67 4.85 -5.19 5.48
C ARG A 67 4.38 -4.26 4.36
N TRP A 68 3.77 -3.14 4.76
CA TRP A 68 3.37 -2.08 3.85
C TRP A 68 4.58 -1.22 3.47
N ILE A 69 4.63 -0.84 2.21
CA ILE A 69 5.69 -0.03 1.63
C ILE A 69 5.06 1.06 0.76
N SER A 70 5.75 2.20 0.62
CA SER A 70 5.34 3.26 -0.30
C SER A 70 6.08 3.08 -1.63
N HIS A 71 5.38 3.23 -2.75
CA HIS A 71 5.97 3.23 -4.09
C HIS A 71 5.39 4.37 -4.93
N PRO A 72 6.15 4.89 -5.91
CA PRO A 72 5.63 5.79 -6.93
C PRO A 72 4.46 5.15 -7.69
N GLU A 73 3.39 5.91 -7.97
CA GLU A 73 2.23 5.43 -8.73
C GLU A 73 2.56 5.04 -10.18
N THR A 74 3.73 5.43 -10.68
CA THR A 74 4.25 5.03 -11.99
C THR A 74 4.65 3.55 -12.06
N ASP A 75 4.83 2.90 -10.91
CA ASP A 75 5.25 1.50 -10.84
C ASP A 75 4.11 0.55 -11.24
N ARG A 76 4.47 -0.44 -12.06
CA ARG A 76 3.53 -1.47 -12.52
C ARG A 76 3.57 -2.68 -11.58
N LEU A 77 2.58 -2.75 -10.68
CA LEU A 77 2.38 -3.87 -9.77
C LEU A 77 0.98 -4.47 -9.96
N ASN A 78 0.81 -5.73 -9.54
CA ASN A 78 -0.52 -6.29 -9.37
C ASN A 78 -1.27 -5.53 -8.26
N PHE A 79 -2.60 -5.63 -8.24
CA PHE A 79 -3.44 -4.96 -7.24
C PHE A 79 -4.48 -5.89 -6.65
N ILE A 80 -4.92 -5.59 -5.42
CA ILE A 80 -6.03 -6.29 -4.76
C ILE A 80 -7.26 -5.41 -4.77
N CYS A 81 -8.36 -5.94 -5.29
CA CYS A 81 -9.68 -5.35 -5.12
C CYS A 81 -10.42 -6.01 -3.97
N SER A 82 -11.16 -5.20 -3.22
CA SER A 82 -12.23 -5.69 -2.33
C SER A 82 -13.55 -5.19 -2.89
N ARG A 83 -14.55 -6.08 -2.97
CA ARG A 83 -15.94 -5.63 -3.11
C ARG A 83 -16.38 -5.14 -1.74
N TYR A 84 -16.86 -3.90 -1.67
CA TYR A 84 -17.70 -3.46 -0.56
C TYR A 84 -19.10 -4.02 -0.75
#